data_AF-A0A821S8I3-F1
#
_entry.id   AF-A0A821S8I3-F1
#
_cell.length_a   1.000
_cell.length_b   1.000
_cell.length_c   1.000
_cell.angle_alpha   90.00
_cell.angle_beta   90.00
_cell.angle_gamma   90.00
#
_symmetry.space_group_name_H-M   'P 1'
#
loop_
_entity.id
_entity.type
_entity.pdbx_description
1 polymer ?
#
loop_
_entity_poly.entity_id
_entity_poly.type
_entity_poly.pdbx_seq_one_letter_code
_entity_poly.pdbx_strand_id
1 'polypeptide(L)'
;MPQKKTKDENILIIDSKTMFLKRALEKLLSEKDIKKSQYQQLKRACETALTSITKDIQTSRISESSILPSTDQQSINAEKYFLPFELACTSNHPRMVDTSLDCLQKLLLHGHLLGSIADPIDPSKLLIDRIVSTICMCFRGVQTEEQVELQIIKALLTIMTSQVIEIHQRSVLQIIKTCFNIYLTSRSKINEATAQGSLSQMLNG
;
A
#
# COMPACT_ATOMS: atom_id res chain seq x y z
N MET A 1 -14.93 -6.17 -35.15
CA MET A 1 -13.51 -5.88 -34.84
C MET A 1 -13.32 -5.24 -33.46
N PRO A 2 -13.51 -5.93 -32.31
CA PRO A 2 -13.34 -5.31 -30.99
C PRO A 2 -12.03 -5.67 -30.24
N GLN A 3 -11.25 -6.66 -30.69
CA GLN A 3 -10.19 -7.27 -29.86
C GLN A 3 -8.82 -6.55 -29.82
N LYS A 4 -8.58 -5.50 -30.62
CA LYS A 4 -7.26 -4.85 -30.70
C LYS A 4 -7.03 -3.74 -29.66
N LYS A 5 -8.09 -3.03 -29.24
CA LYS A 5 -8.01 -1.91 -28.28
C LYS A 5 -7.70 -2.38 -26.85
N THR A 6 -8.19 -3.55 -26.47
CA THR A 6 -8.06 -4.10 -25.11
C THR A 6 -6.65 -4.66 -24.80
N LYS A 7 -5.82 -4.97 -25.81
CA LYS A 7 -4.46 -5.49 -25.59
C LYS A 7 -3.46 -4.40 -25.24
N ASP A 8 -3.52 -3.25 -25.93
CA ASP A 8 -2.58 -2.13 -25.69
C ASP A 8 -2.82 -1.46 -24.33
N GLU A 9 -4.08 -1.37 -23.88
CA GLU A 9 -4.44 -0.84 -22.55
C GLU A 9 -3.93 -1.73 -21.41
N ASN A 10 -4.04 -3.05 -21.55
CA ASN A 10 -3.53 -3.99 -20.54
C ASN A 10 -2.00 -3.94 -20.41
N ILE A 11 -1.26 -3.76 -21.52
CA ILE A 11 0.21 -3.61 -21.50
C ILE A 11 0.63 -2.34 -20.76
N LEU A 12 -0.04 -1.21 -21.01
CA LEU A 12 0.21 0.07 -20.32
C LEU A 12 -0.09 0.00 -18.81
N ILE A 13 -1.16 -0.71 -18.41
CA ILE A 13 -1.54 -0.87 -17.01
C ILE A 13 -0.54 -1.76 -16.25
N ILE A 14 -0.08 -2.86 -16.87
CA ILE A 14 0.92 -3.77 -16.30
C ILE A 14 2.24 -3.02 -16.05
N ASP A 15 2.66 -2.17 -16.99
CA ASP A 15 3.90 -1.42 -16.86
C ASP A 15 3.80 -0.33 -15.78
N SER A 16 2.65 0.35 -15.66
CA SER A 16 2.41 1.36 -14.62
C SER A 16 2.41 0.79 -13.20
N LYS A 17 1.69 -0.32 -12.97
CA LYS A 17 1.63 -1.00 -11.67
C LYS A 17 3.02 -1.47 -11.21
N THR A 18 3.77 -2.02 -12.15
CA THR A 18 5.10 -2.56 -11.92
C THR A 18 6.14 -1.46 -11.67
N MET A 19 6.10 -0.41 -12.49
CA MET A 19 6.95 0.75 -12.35
C MET A 19 6.70 1.45 -11.02
N PHE A 20 5.44 1.55 -10.58
CA PHE A 20 5.09 2.14 -9.30
C PHE A 20 5.63 1.32 -8.12
N LEU A 21 5.41 0.01 -8.13
CA LEU A 21 5.86 -0.89 -7.07
C LEU A 21 7.39 -0.95 -6.97
N LYS A 22 8.07 -1.01 -8.12
CA LYS A 22 9.54 -0.95 -8.20
C LYS A 22 10.07 0.36 -7.61
N ARG A 23 9.53 1.51 -8.02
CA ARG A 23 9.95 2.81 -7.49
C ARG A 23 9.70 2.95 -5.99
N ALA A 24 8.59 2.40 -5.49
CA ALA A 24 8.28 2.39 -4.06
C ALA A 24 9.31 1.59 -3.26
N LEU A 25 9.66 0.39 -3.73
CA LEU A 25 10.67 -0.47 -3.09
C LEU A 25 12.08 0.13 -3.19
N GLU A 26 12.44 0.71 -4.34
CA GLU A 26 13.71 1.42 -4.52
C GLU A 26 13.82 2.64 -3.61
N LYS A 27 12.73 3.43 -3.47
CA LYS A 27 12.67 4.57 -2.55
C LYS A 27 12.90 4.10 -1.11
N LEU A 28 12.27 2.99 -0.70
CA LEU A 28 12.46 2.43 0.63
C LEU A 28 13.89 1.91 0.86
N LEU A 29 14.52 1.30 -0.16
CA LEU A 29 15.92 0.88 -0.14
C LEU A 29 16.94 2.03 -0.18
N SER A 30 16.54 3.20 -0.68
CA SER A 30 17.40 4.38 -0.73
C SER A 30 17.55 5.08 0.63
N GLU A 31 16.72 4.73 1.62
CA GLU A 31 16.80 5.28 2.96
C GLU A 31 18.13 4.90 3.64
N LYS A 32 18.85 5.90 4.15
CA LYS A 32 20.23 5.74 4.67
C LYS A 32 20.34 4.69 5.78
N ASP A 33 19.28 4.57 6.58
CA ASP A 33 19.25 3.74 7.77
C ASP A 33 18.92 2.27 7.49
N ILE A 34 18.46 1.90 6.30
CA ILE A 34 18.08 0.51 5.96
C ILE A 34 19.28 -0.44 5.96
N LYS A 35 20.50 0.09 5.92
CA LYS A 35 21.76 -0.68 6.00
C LYS A 35 22.07 -1.17 7.43
N LYS A 36 21.36 -0.68 8.45
CA LYS A 36 21.55 -1.11 9.85
C LYS A 36 21.13 -2.57 10.03
N SER A 37 21.85 -3.29 10.90
CA SER A 37 21.62 -4.72 11.16
C SER A 37 20.17 -5.05 11.53
N GLN A 38 19.53 -4.16 12.31
CA GLN A 38 18.14 -4.29 12.75
C GLN A 38 17.09 -4.25 11.62
N TYR A 39 17.44 -3.79 10.41
CA TYR A 39 16.53 -3.72 9.25
C TYR A 39 16.92 -4.70 8.14
N GLN A 40 17.79 -5.68 8.41
CA GLN A 40 18.20 -6.68 7.42
C GLN A 40 17.02 -7.46 6.85
N GLN A 41 16.01 -7.80 7.66
CA GLN A 41 14.82 -8.50 7.19
C GLN A 41 14.03 -7.66 6.17
N LEU A 42 13.85 -6.36 6.46
CA LEU A 42 13.20 -5.43 5.54
C LEU A 42 13.99 -5.32 4.22
N LYS A 43 15.32 -5.15 4.31
CA LYS A 43 16.20 -5.05 3.14
C LYS A 43 16.07 -6.29 2.25
N ARG A 44 16.16 -7.49 2.85
CA ARG A 44 15.99 -8.77 2.13
C ARG A 44 14.60 -8.87 1.49
N ALA A 45 13.55 -8.46 2.20
CA ALA A 45 12.19 -8.48 1.66
C ALA A 45 12.05 -7.56 0.44
N CYS A 46 12.63 -6.35 0.48
CA CYS A 46 12.65 -5.42 -0.66
C CYS A 46 13.45 -5.97 -1.84
N GLU A 47 14.65 -6.52 -1.62
CA GLU A 47 15.50 -7.09 -2.67
C GLU A 47 14.86 -8.32 -3.32
N THR A 48 14.21 -9.17 -2.51
CA THR A 48 13.47 -10.34 -3.02
C THR A 48 12.30 -9.89 -3.87
N ALA A 49 11.51 -8.93 -3.39
CA ALA A 49 10.38 -8.38 -4.13
C ALA A 49 10.82 -7.75 -5.47
N LEU A 50 11.89 -6.94 -5.46
CA LEU A 50 12.44 -6.34 -6.69
C LEU A 50 12.94 -7.40 -7.69
N THR A 51 13.57 -8.46 -7.20
CA THR A 51 14.05 -9.56 -8.05
C THR A 51 12.88 -10.30 -8.70
N SER A 52 11.84 -10.63 -7.92
CA SER A 52 10.62 -11.25 -8.41
C SER A 52 9.91 -10.38 -9.44
N ILE A 53 9.73 -9.09 -9.15
CA ILE A 53 9.14 -8.12 -10.08
C ILE A 53 9.95 -8.05 -11.38
N THR A 54 11.28 -7.99 -11.29
CA THR A 54 12.15 -7.92 -12.49
C THR A 54 12.08 -9.20 -13.32
N LYS A 55 11.99 -10.37 -12.67
CA LYS A 55 11.81 -11.66 -13.35
C LYS A 55 10.45 -11.74 -14.04
N ASP A 56 9.39 -11.30 -13.38
CA ASP A 56 8.03 -11.28 -13.95
C ASP A 56 7.95 -10.37 -15.19
N ILE A 57 8.67 -9.23 -15.19
CA ILE A 57 8.80 -8.36 -16.38
C ILE A 57 9.50 -9.09 -17.53
N GLN A 58 10.60 -9.82 -17.26
CA GLN A 58 11.36 -10.52 -18.30
C GLN A 58 10.56 -11.69 -18.89
N THR A 59 9.88 -12.48 -18.06
CA THR A 59 9.05 -13.61 -18.52
C THR A 59 7.86 -13.14 -19.36
N SER A 60 7.27 -11.99 -19.01
CA SER A 60 6.19 -11.38 -19.80
C SER A 60 6.65 -10.98 -21.21
N ARG A 61 7.87 -10.45 -21.36
CA ARG A 61 8.44 -10.07 -22.67
C ARG A 61 8.83 -11.27 -23.54
N ILE A 62 9.22 -12.40 -22.95
CA ILE A 62 9.63 -13.61 -23.70
C ILE A 62 8.40 -14.37 -24.25
N SER A 63 7.26 -14.27 -23.56
CA SER A 63 6.01 -14.96 -23.92
C SER A 63 5.25 -14.32 -25.10
N GLU A 64 5.71 -13.17 -25.62
CA GLU A 64 5.13 -12.54 -26.83
C GLU A 64 5.34 -13.36 -28.12
N SER A 65 6.14 -14.43 -28.07
CA SER A 65 6.41 -15.33 -29.21
C SER A 65 5.48 -16.54 -29.32
N SER A 66 4.57 -16.77 -28.36
CA SER A 66 3.66 -17.93 -28.37
C SER A 66 2.19 -17.50 -28.39
N ILE A 67 1.49 -17.87 -29.46
CA ILE A 67 0.08 -17.56 -29.74
C ILE A 67 -0.82 -18.43 -28.85
N LEU A 68 -1.04 -18.04 -27.59
CA LEU A 68 -2.13 -18.61 -26.78
C LEU A 68 -2.73 -17.56 -25.83
N PRO A 69 -4.04 -17.29 -25.88
CA PRO A 69 -4.69 -16.41 -24.92
C PRO A 69 -4.96 -17.21 -23.64
N SER A 70 -4.11 -17.07 -22.63
CA SER A 70 -4.44 -17.50 -21.27
C SER A 70 -5.14 -16.33 -20.57
N THR A 71 -6.46 -16.42 -20.53
CA THR A 71 -7.35 -15.54 -19.77
C THR A 71 -6.97 -15.60 -18.28
N ASP A 72 -6.80 -14.41 -17.67
CA ASP A 72 -6.75 -14.13 -16.21
C ASP A 72 -5.43 -14.17 -15.39
N GLN A 73 -4.23 -14.33 -15.96
CA GLN A 73 -3.00 -14.42 -15.12
C GLN A 73 -1.80 -13.51 -15.48
N GLN A 74 -1.97 -12.50 -16.34
CA GLN A 74 -0.87 -11.62 -16.74
C GLN A 74 -0.75 -10.31 -15.94
N SER A 75 -1.52 -10.11 -14.87
CA SER A 75 -1.34 -8.96 -13.98
C SER A 75 -0.45 -9.32 -12.78
N ILE A 76 0.66 -8.60 -12.58
CA ILE A 76 1.50 -8.74 -11.39
C ILE A 76 0.65 -8.55 -10.13
N ASN A 77 0.65 -9.57 -9.26
CA ASN A 77 -0.10 -9.56 -8.02
C ASN A 77 0.64 -8.74 -6.95
N ALA A 78 0.38 -7.43 -6.89
CA ALA A 78 0.99 -6.50 -5.93
C ALA A 78 0.77 -6.91 -4.46
N GLU A 79 -0.30 -7.64 -4.17
CA GLU A 79 -0.64 -8.14 -2.83
C GLU A 79 0.49 -8.99 -2.23
N LYS A 80 1.22 -9.74 -3.07
CA LYS A 80 2.37 -10.57 -2.64
C LYS A 80 3.53 -9.73 -2.13
N TYR A 81 3.60 -8.46 -2.50
CA TYR A 81 4.69 -7.55 -2.19
C TYR A 81 4.32 -6.55 -1.08
N PHE A 82 3.31 -6.87 -0.26
CA PHE A 82 2.92 -6.05 0.89
C PHE A 82 3.93 -6.12 2.06
N LEU A 83 4.56 -7.28 2.29
CA LEU A 83 5.43 -7.54 3.44
C LEU A 83 6.54 -6.47 3.67
N PRO A 84 7.26 -5.98 2.65
CA PRO A 84 8.23 -4.90 2.84
C PRO A 84 7.62 -3.63 3.43
N PHE A 85 6.41 -3.24 3.00
CA PHE A 85 5.74 -2.05 3.51
C PHE A 85 5.32 -2.20 4.97
N GLU A 86 4.86 -3.39 5.34
CA GLU A 86 4.54 -3.72 6.73
C GLU A 86 5.78 -3.68 7.64
N LEU A 87 6.89 -4.27 7.20
CA LEU A 87 8.15 -4.21 7.94
C LEU A 87 8.68 -2.78 8.08
N ALA A 88 8.43 -1.90 7.11
CA ALA A 88 8.78 -0.50 7.21
C ALA A 88 7.85 0.28 8.16
N CYS A 89 6.54 -0.01 8.15
CA CYS A 89 5.56 0.59 9.07
C CYS A 89 5.81 0.21 10.53
N THR A 90 6.24 -1.04 10.77
CA THR A 90 6.60 -1.52 12.12
C THR A 90 7.95 -0.99 12.61
N SER A 91 8.76 -0.40 11.72
CA SER A 91 10.05 0.17 12.11
C SER A 91 9.91 1.34 13.09
N ASN A 92 10.96 1.59 13.89
CA ASN A 92 11.03 2.76 14.78
C ASN A 92 11.59 4.00 14.07
N HIS A 93 11.62 4.02 12.73
CA HIS A 93 12.24 5.08 11.96
C HIS A 93 11.17 5.91 11.23
N PRO A 94 10.81 7.12 11.72
CA PRO A 94 9.69 7.89 11.18
C PRO A 94 9.74 8.13 9.67
N ARG A 95 10.93 8.40 9.09
CA ARG A 95 11.06 8.58 7.63
C ARG A 95 10.75 7.33 6.82
N MET A 96 11.06 6.14 7.34
CA MET A 96 10.75 4.88 6.65
C MET A 96 9.26 4.59 6.75
N VAL A 97 8.65 4.88 7.90
CA VAL A 97 7.21 4.78 8.10
C VAL A 97 6.47 5.75 7.17
N ASP A 98 6.87 7.03 7.13
CA ASP A 98 6.32 8.05 6.22
C ASP A 98 6.40 7.62 4.75
N THR A 99 7.59 7.23 4.28
CA THR A 99 7.78 6.73 2.91
C THR A 99 6.91 5.51 2.63
N SER A 100 6.79 4.57 3.56
CA SER A 100 5.96 3.37 3.40
C SER A 100 4.48 3.70 3.28
N LEU A 101 3.97 4.57 4.17
CA LEU A 101 2.57 5.01 4.17
C LEU A 101 2.23 5.79 2.90
N ASP A 102 3.11 6.67 2.43
CA ASP A 102 2.94 7.40 1.17
C ASP A 102 2.85 6.44 -0.04
N CYS A 103 3.70 5.42 -0.06
CA CYS A 103 3.69 4.40 -1.11
C CYS A 103 2.41 3.54 -1.05
N LEU A 104 1.99 3.10 0.14
CA LEU A 104 0.75 2.37 0.33
C LEU A 104 -0.45 3.20 -0.12
N GLN A 105 -0.52 4.47 0.28
CA GLN A 105 -1.61 5.37 -0.11
C GLN A 105 -1.73 5.47 -1.64
N LYS A 106 -0.62 5.65 -2.35
CA LYS A 106 -0.64 5.74 -3.82
C LYS A 106 -0.98 4.41 -4.49
N LEU A 107 -0.49 3.28 -3.96
CA LEU A 107 -0.85 1.95 -4.45
C LEU A 107 -2.34 1.68 -4.31
N LEU A 108 -2.94 2.05 -3.17
CA LEU A 108 -4.37 1.94 -2.91
C LEU A 108 -5.17 2.88 -3.82
N LEU A 109 -4.74 4.14 -3.94
CA LEU A 109 -5.40 5.17 -4.74
C LEU A 109 -5.49 4.78 -6.23
N HIS A 110 -4.41 4.21 -6.79
CA HIS A 110 -4.37 3.78 -8.18
C HIS A 110 -4.99 2.40 -8.42
N GLY A 111 -5.54 1.75 -7.39
CA GLY A 111 -6.10 0.40 -7.49
C GLY A 111 -5.06 -0.69 -7.77
N HIS A 112 -3.78 -0.41 -7.50
CA HIS A 112 -2.70 -1.38 -7.66
C HIS A 112 -2.68 -2.39 -6.51
N LEU A 113 -3.06 -1.96 -5.31
CA LEU A 113 -3.21 -2.79 -4.10
C LEU A 113 -4.66 -2.63 -3.63
N LEU A 114 -5.45 -3.70 -3.67
CA LEU A 114 -6.87 -3.69 -3.28
C LEU A 114 -7.13 -4.53 -2.03
N GLY A 115 -6.24 -5.49 -1.73
CA GLY A 115 -6.36 -6.40 -0.59
C GLY A 115 -7.50 -7.40 -0.70
N SER A 116 -8.04 -7.64 -1.89
CA SER A 116 -9.18 -8.54 -2.15
C SER A 116 -8.84 -10.03 -2.07
N ILE A 117 -7.58 -10.39 -1.76
CA ILE A 117 -7.16 -11.78 -1.55
C ILE A 117 -7.24 -12.15 -0.07
N ALA A 118 -7.38 -13.44 0.23
CA ALA A 118 -7.22 -13.94 1.59
C ALA A 118 -5.82 -13.62 2.13
N ASP A 119 -5.73 -13.20 3.39
CA ASP A 119 -4.44 -12.92 4.03
C ASP A 119 -3.64 -14.24 4.15
N PRO A 120 -2.39 -14.29 3.67
CA PRO A 120 -1.55 -15.48 3.78
C PRO A 120 -1.23 -15.89 5.23
N ILE A 121 -1.38 -14.98 6.20
CA ILE A 121 -1.17 -15.30 7.63
C ILE A 121 -2.46 -15.76 8.30
N ASP A 122 -3.60 -15.17 7.93
CA ASP A 122 -4.91 -15.48 8.49
C ASP A 122 -5.95 -15.58 7.36
N PRO A 123 -6.13 -16.78 6.77
CA PRO A 123 -7.04 -16.98 5.64
C PRO A 123 -8.50 -16.65 5.93
N SER A 124 -8.87 -16.41 7.20
CA SER A 124 -10.23 -15.98 7.58
C SER A 124 -10.50 -14.49 7.31
N LYS A 125 -9.47 -13.72 6.97
CA LYS A 125 -9.54 -12.29 6.68
C LYS A 125 -9.03 -11.97 5.29
N LEU A 126 -9.43 -10.79 4.80
CA LEU A 126 -8.86 -10.24 3.58
C LEU A 126 -7.56 -9.48 3.91
N LEU A 127 -6.63 -9.45 2.96
CA LEU A 127 -5.35 -8.75 3.12
C LEU A 127 -5.55 -7.25 3.38
N ILE A 128 -6.65 -6.65 2.90
CA ILE A 128 -6.98 -5.26 3.20
C ILE A 128 -7.12 -5.00 4.71
N ASP A 129 -7.64 -5.94 5.49
CA ASP A 129 -7.79 -5.77 6.94
C ASP A 129 -6.43 -5.68 7.63
N ARG A 130 -5.46 -6.46 7.13
CA ARG A 130 -4.07 -6.38 7.60
C ARG A 130 -3.40 -5.09 7.14
N ILE A 131 -3.63 -4.62 5.92
CA ILE A 131 -3.14 -3.32 5.44
C ILE A 131 -3.67 -2.20 6.34
N VAL A 132 -4.97 -2.18 6.62
CA VAL A 132 -5.61 -1.22 7.53
C VAL A 132 -4.99 -1.28 8.93
N SER A 133 -4.81 -2.49 9.46
CA SER A 133 -4.19 -2.69 10.78
C SER A 133 -2.77 -2.13 10.84
N THR A 134 -1.99 -2.40 9.80
CA THR A 134 -0.62 -1.90 9.63
C THR A 134 -0.55 -0.38 9.52
N ILE A 135 -1.48 0.26 8.81
CA ILE A 135 -1.54 1.73 8.74
C ILE A 135 -1.93 2.32 10.10
N CYS A 136 -2.93 1.74 10.77
CA CYS A 136 -3.41 2.25 12.04
C CYS A 136 -2.37 2.13 13.16
N MET A 137 -1.57 1.05 13.20
CA MET A 137 -0.53 0.86 14.22
C MET A 137 0.63 1.86 14.11
N CYS A 138 0.79 2.55 12.98
CA CYS A 138 1.78 3.63 12.84
C CYS A 138 1.47 4.81 13.76
N PHE A 139 0.22 4.99 14.19
CA PHE A 139 -0.15 5.98 15.19
C PHE A 139 0.14 5.45 16.60
N ARG A 140 1.13 6.04 17.26
CA ARG A 140 1.61 5.63 18.59
C ARG A 140 1.29 6.66 19.67
N GLY A 141 0.23 7.44 19.48
CA GLY A 141 -0.18 8.54 20.37
C GLY A 141 0.57 9.85 20.09
N VAL A 142 0.58 10.75 21.08
CA VAL A 142 1.10 12.14 20.98
C VAL A 142 2.59 12.29 20.59
N GLN A 143 3.32 11.19 20.56
CA GLN A 143 4.74 11.12 20.18
C GLN A 143 4.94 10.76 18.70
N THR A 144 3.85 10.52 17.97
CA THR A 144 3.90 10.27 16.53
C THR A 144 4.30 11.55 15.82
N GLU A 145 5.25 11.46 14.89
CA GLU A 145 5.70 12.60 14.10
C GLU A 145 4.57 13.14 13.21
N GLU A 146 4.47 14.47 13.08
CA GLU A 146 3.38 15.14 12.34
C GLU A 146 3.26 14.66 10.89
N GLN A 147 4.39 14.38 10.23
CA GLN A 147 4.40 13.86 8.85
C GLN A 147 3.78 12.46 8.76
N VAL A 148 4.07 11.61 9.75
CA VAL A 148 3.51 10.25 9.83
C VAL A 148 2.01 10.32 10.11
N GLU A 149 1.56 11.17 11.04
CA GLU A 149 0.13 11.39 11.29
C GLU A 149 -0.63 11.78 10.01
N LEU A 150 -0.09 12.73 9.24
CA LEU A 150 -0.70 13.18 7.99
C LEU A 150 -0.82 12.04 6.97
N GLN A 151 0.22 11.20 6.84
CA GLN A 151 0.16 10.07 5.91
C GLN A 151 -0.80 8.97 6.36
N ILE A 152 -0.94 8.74 7.67
CA ILE A 152 -1.97 7.83 8.20
C ILE A 152 -3.35 8.35 7.79
N ILE A 153 -3.66 9.63 8.03
CA ILE A 153 -4.95 10.22 7.67
C ILE A 153 -5.24 10.03 6.17
N LYS A 154 -4.27 10.38 5.31
CA LYS A 154 -4.43 10.29 3.85
C LYS A 154 -4.63 8.85 3.36
N ALA A 155 -3.86 7.89 3.88
CA ALA A 155 -3.96 6.49 3.50
C ALA A 155 -5.31 5.91 3.92
N LEU A 156 -5.75 6.18 5.15
CA LEU A 156 -7.04 5.71 5.67
C LEU A 156 -8.22 6.34 4.95
N LEU A 157 -8.16 7.64 4.63
CA LEU A 157 -9.17 8.31 3.82
C LEU A 157 -9.30 7.66 2.44
N THR A 158 -8.16 7.39 1.79
CA THR A 158 -8.13 6.73 0.46
C THR A 158 -8.83 5.39 0.49
N ILE A 159 -8.62 4.58 1.54
CA ILE A 159 -9.30 3.29 1.72
C ILE A 159 -10.81 3.49 1.87
N MET A 160 -11.23 4.37 2.77
CA MET A 160 -12.64 4.59 3.09
C MET A 160 -13.45 5.18 1.92
N THR A 161 -12.81 5.99 1.08
CA THR A 161 -13.48 6.63 -0.08
C THR A 161 -13.36 5.81 -1.36
N SER A 162 -12.67 4.67 -1.33
CA SER A 162 -12.50 3.83 -2.51
C SER A 162 -13.78 3.07 -2.83
N GLN A 163 -14.22 3.15 -4.09
CA GLN A 163 -15.41 2.41 -4.56
C GLN A 163 -15.11 0.95 -4.89
N VAL A 164 -13.84 0.54 -4.88
CA VAL A 164 -13.40 -0.79 -5.30
C VAL A 164 -12.83 -1.64 -4.17
N ILE A 165 -12.55 -1.04 -3.01
CA ILE A 165 -11.99 -1.75 -1.85
C ILE A 165 -13.15 -2.17 -0.94
N GLU A 166 -13.32 -3.47 -0.76
CA GLU A 166 -14.28 -4.02 0.19
C GLU A 166 -13.63 -4.13 1.58
N ILE A 167 -14.14 -3.38 2.56
CA ILE A 167 -13.61 -3.36 3.93
C ILE A 167 -14.59 -3.94 4.93
N HIS A 168 -14.10 -4.75 5.85
CA HIS A 168 -14.92 -5.29 6.93
C HIS A 168 -15.27 -4.21 7.97
N GLN A 169 -16.45 -4.34 8.58
CA GLN A 169 -16.96 -3.39 9.57
C GLN A 169 -16.01 -3.17 10.76
N ARG A 170 -15.27 -4.20 11.19
CA ARG A 170 -14.24 -4.07 12.24
C ARG A 170 -13.11 -3.13 11.81
N SER A 171 -12.66 -3.23 10.56
CA SER A 171 -11.61 -2.39 9.98
C SER A 171 -12.08 -0.95 9.84
N VAL A 172 -13.34 -0.73 9.42
CA VAL A 172 -13.98 0.60 9.39
C VAL A 172 -13.92 1.28 10.77
N LEU A 173 -14.34 0.58 11.82
CA LEU A 173 -14.34 1.14 13.18
C LEU A 173 -12.92 1.48 13.65
N GLN A 174 -11.94 0.65 13.30
CA GLN A 174 -10.54 0.89 13.62
C GLN A 174 -10.00 2.14 12.91
N ILE A 175 -10.37 2.35 11.65
CA ILE A 175 -10.02 3.54 10.87
C ILE A 175 -10.57 4.80 11.54
N ILE A 176 -11.87 4.82 11.80
CA ILE A 176 -12.55 5.97 12.41
C ILE A 176 -11.92 6.29 13.78
N LYS A 177 -11.70 5.26 14.61
CA LYS A 177 -11.06 5.42 15.91
C LYS A 177 -9.66 6.02 15.80
N THR A 178 -8.87 5.56 14.83
CA THR A 178 -7.49 6.05 14.64
C THR A 178 -7.48 7.51 14.18
N CYS A 179 -8.28 7.87 13.19
CA CYS A 179 -8.39 9.26 12.72
C CYS A 179 -8.96 10.19 13.81
N PHE A 180 -9.92 9.73 14.60
CA PHE A 180 -10.46 10.49 15.73
C PHE A 180 -9.42 10.70 16.82
N ASN A 181 -8.60 9.69 17.13
CA ASN A 181 -7.49 9.84 18.08
C ASN A 181 -6.46 10.85 17.58
N ILE A 182 -6.12 10.85 16.28
CA ILE A 182 -5.22 11.85 15.70
C ILE A 182 -5.85 13.25 15.82
N TYR A 183 -7.13 13.40 15.47
CA TYR A 183 -7.85 14.66 15.64
C TYR A 183 -7.79 15.20 17.07
N LEU A 184 -7.98 14.35 18.08
CA LEU A 184 -8.00 14.78 19.48
C LEU A 184 -6.62 15.09 20.07
N THR A 185 -5.56 14.47 19.55
CA THR A 185 -4.26 14.43 20.24
C THR A 185 -3.10 15.01 19.42
N SER A 186 -3.30 15.28 18.13
CA SER A 186 -2.28 15.90 17.30
C SER A 186 -1.92 17.29 17.83
N ARG A 187 -0.63 17.61 17.79
CA ARG A 187 -0.11 18.94 18.15
C ARG A 187 -0.13 19.90 16.96
N SER A 188 -0.31 19.37 15.74
CA SER A 188 -0.38 20.14 14.52
C SER A 188 -1.82 20.54 14.22
N LYS A 189 -2.09 21.84 14.20
CA LYS A 189 -3.42 22.36 13.81
C LYS A 189 -3.80 22.00 12.38
N ILE A 190 -2.82 21.79 11.50
CA ILE A 190 -3.06 21.32 10.13
C ILE A 190 -3.55 19.87 10.16
N ASN A 191 -2.89 19.00 10.93
CA ASN A 191 -3.29 17.59 11.04
C ASN A 191 -4.63 17.43 11.76
N GLU A 192 -4.89 18.22 12.81
CA GLU A 192 -6.18 18.29 13.50
C GLU A 192 -7.31 18.61 12.51
N ALA A 193 -7.18 19.71 11.75
CA ALA A 193 -8.17 20.11 10.75
C ALA A 193 -8.30 19.07 9.61
N THR A 194 -7.18 18.49 9.17
CA THR A 194 -7.18 17.46 8.11
C THR A 194 -7.90 16.20 8.57
N ALA A 195 -7.63 15.74 9.80
CA ALA A 195 -8.30 14.59 10.40
C ALA A 195 -9.82 14.85 10.57
N GLN A 196 -10.21 16.03 11.03
CA GLN A 196 -11.62 16.43 11.14
C GLN A 196 -12.34 16.40 9.79
N GLY A 197 -11.73 16.99 8.75
CA GLY A 197 -12.26 16.96 7.39
C GLY A 197 -12.39 15.55 6.84
N SER A 198 -11.36 14.72 7.08
CA SER A 198 -11.32 13.33 6.62
C SER A 198 -12.38 12.47 7.30
N LEU A 199 -12.56 12.61 8.62
CA LEU A 199 -13.63 11.94 9.36
C LEU A 199 -15.02 12.32 8.85
N SER A 200 -15.23 13.61 8.56
CA SER A 200 -16.49 14.09 7.99
C SER A 200 -16.76 13.46 6.62
N GLN A 201 -15.72 13.33 5.78
CA GLN A 201 -15.84 12.68 4.47
C GLN A 201 -16.07 11.17 4.59
N MET A 202 -15.42 10.48 5.53
CA MET A 202 -15.60 9.04 5.76
C MET A 202 -17.00 8.67 6.23
N LEU A 203 -17.65 9.54 7.00
CA LEU A 203 -18.96 9.27 7.60
C LEU A 203 -20.14 9.71 6.72
N ASN A 204 -19.92 10.71 5.88
CA ASN A 204 -20.97 11.29 5.02
C ASN A 204 -20.78 10.97 3.53
N GLY A 205 -19.78 10.17 3.19
CA GLY A 205 -19.45 9.74 1.83
C GLY A 205 -20.28 8.57 1.35
#